data_AF-A0A945HGE7-F1
#
_entry.id   AF-A0A945HGE7-F1
#
_cell.length_a   1.000
_cell.length_b   1.000
_cell.length_c   1.000
_cell.angle_alpha   90.00
_cell.angle_beta   90.00
_cell.angle_gamma   90.00
#
_symmetry.space_group_name_H-M   'P 1'
#
loop_
_entity.id
_entity.type
_entity.pdbx_description
1 polymer ?
#
loop_
_entity_poly.entity_id
_entity_poly.type
_entity_poly.pdbx_seq_one_letter_code
_entity_poly.pdbx_strand_id
1 'polypeptide(L)'
;MDEHLLHDLDQVQFATKMRGYDPSEVDALLERARSEVDDLGTALRRAGERADLAEQQLSGELEAARMARAEAEAAIATAGAEASAILSGARAEATDLKAAADVEIRTAIQVGRTRMLDEVASMEAERDLLAEGIEVTAEHVSAHRDRLLKAVEDLRAVLLDVEERPDLVREPTPAPTRPAAGSPETIVDQASAAVTRLHPVATMGGGVGGDEYDMDAFFADDGS
;
A
#
# COMPACT_ATOMS: atom_id res chain seq x y z
N MET A 1 71.68 -36.45 17.97
CA MET A 1 72.49 -35.87 19.06
C MET A 1 73.21 -36.95 19.86
N ASP A 2 72.68 -38.18 19.97
CA ASP A 2 73.41 -39.34 20.53
C ASP A 2 74.70 -39.70 19.77
N GLU A 3 74.82 -39.27 18.51
CA GLU A 3 76.00 -39.52 17.67
C GLU A 3 77.28 -38.91 18.24
N HIS A 4 77.26 -37.78 18.95
CA HIS A 4 78.50 -37.14 19.43
C HIS A 4 79.15 -37.92 20.59
N LEU A 5 78.37 -38.27 21.61
CA LEU A 5 78.84 -39.10 22.72
C LEU A 5 79.27 -40.50 22.24
N LEU A 6 78.52 -41.12 21.33
CA LEU A 6 78.87 -42.42 20.75
C LEU A 6 80.13 -42.35 19.87
N HIS A 7 80.28 -41.28 19.08
CA HIS A 7 81.45 -41.06 18.24
C HIS A 7 82.71 -40.76 19.05
N ASP A 8 82.58 -40.00 20.14
CA ASP A 8 83.67 -39.73 21.07
C ASP A 8 84.07 -41.01 21.84
N LEU A 9 83.11 -41.85 22.24
CA LEU A 9 83.39 -43.16 22.84
C LEU A 9 84.07 -44.13 21.86
N ASP A 10 83.74 -44.08 20.57
CA ASP A 10 84.35 -44.92 19.53
C ASP A 10 85.76 -44.46 19.09
N GLN A 11 86.10 -43.18 19.25
CA GLN A 11 87.39 -42.63 18.77
C GLN A 11 88.48 -42.48 19.82
N VAL A 12 88.15 -42.52 21.11
CA VAL A 12 89.13 -42.32 22.18
C VAL A 12 90.03 -43.55 22.32
N GLN A 13 91.35 -43.35 22.19
CA GLN A 13 92.36 -44.37 22.44
C GLN A 13 93.04 -44.12 23.78
N PHE A 14 93.10 -45.15 24.63
CA PHE A 14 93.71 -45.09 25.96
C PHE A 14 95.11 -45.70 25.98
N ALA A 15 96.06 -45.03 26.63
CA ALA A 15 97.40 -45.59 26.79
C ALA A 15 97.38 -46.80 27.75
N THR A 16 98.07 -47.89 27.40
CA THR A 16 98.17 -49.10 28.24
C THR A 16 99.41 -49.01 29.14
N LYS A 17 99.26 -48.84 30.46
CA LYS A 17 100.35 -48.95 31.44
C LYS A 17 100.39 -50.37 31.98
N MET A 18 101.59 -50.96 32.09
CA MET A 18 101.89 -52.32 32.59
C MET A 18 100.71 -52.94 33.39
N ARG A 19 99.86 -53.74 32.70
CA ARG A 19 98.68 -54.47 33.21
C ARG A 19 97.27 -53.82 33.03
N GLY A 20 97.10 -52.72 32.28
CA GLY A 20 95.76 -52.18 31.93
C GLY A 20 95.76 -50.77 31.27
N TYR A 21 94.57 -50.19 31.05
CA TYR A 21 94.40 -48.81 30.58
C TYR A 21 94.78 -47.78 31.66
N ASP A 22 95.25 -46.59 31.27
CA ASP A 22 95.59 -45.49 32.20
C ASP A 22 94.33 -45.00 32.93
N PRO A 23 94.22 -45.17 34.25
CA PRO A 23 93.00 -44.86 34.99
C PRO A 23 92.55 -43.40 34.84
N SER A 24 93.49 -42.44 34.78
CA SER A 24 93.14 -41.01 34.70
C SER A 24 92.49 -40.61 33.37
N GLU A 25 92.84 -41.28 32.26
CA GLU A 25 92.23 -41.01 30.95
C GLU A 25 90.82 -41.59 30.87
N VAL A 26 90.64 -42.79 31.43
CA VAL A 26 89.33 -43.43 31.56
C VAL A 26 88.42 -42.58 32.46
N ASP A 27 88.91 -42.13 33.61
CA ASP A 27 88.14 -41.26 34.52
C ASP A 27 87.74 -39.94 33.85
N ALA A 28 88.63 -39.31 33.07
CA ALA A 28 88.33 -38.08 32.35
C ALA A 28 87.27 -38.27 31.26
N LEU A 29 87.27 -39.41 30.55
CA LEU A 29 86.24 -39.73 29.57
C LEU A 29 84.89 -40.00 30.26
N LEU A 30 84.89 -40.78 31.34
CA LEU A 30 83.68 -41.07 32.10
C LEU A 30 83.06 -39.81 32.71
N GLU A 31 83.86 -38.87 33.20
CA GLU A 31 83.37 -37.59 33.72
C GLU A 31 82.77 -36.72 32.60
N ARG A 32 83.36 -36.72 31.40
CA ARG A 32 82.79 -36.03 30.24
C ARG A 32 81.47 -36.65 29.79
N ALA A 33 81.44 -37.98 29.66
CA ALA A 33 80.22 -38.71 29.32
C ALA A 33 79.11 -38.46 30.34
N ARG A 34 79.45 -38.39 31.63
CA ARG A 34 78.52 -38.03 32.70
C ARG A 34 77.98 -36.61 32.52
N SER A 35 78.84 -35.62 32.27
CA SER A 35 78.42 -34.24 32.03
C SER A 35 77.49 -34.12 30.83
N GLU A 36 77.77 -34.83 29.73
CA GLU A 36 76.96 -34.77 28.51
C GLU A 36 75.59 -35.46 28.70
N VAL A 37 75.54 -36.58 29.45
CA VAL A 37 74.28 -37.22 29.84
C VAL A 37 73.44 -36.30 30.74
N ASP A 38 74.07 -35.61 31.69
CA ASP A 38 73.39 -34.63 32.54
C ASP A 38 72.82 -33.47 31.71
N ASP A 39 73.61 -32.93 30.77
CA ASP A 39 73.19 -31.87 29.86
C ASP A 39 72.00 -32.31 28.98
N LEU A 40 72.07 -33.50 28.37
CA LEU A 40 70.97 -34.10 27.61
C LEU A 40 69.73 -34.30 28.47
N GLY A 41 69.89 -34.77 29.70
CA GLY A 41 68.81 -34.89 30.68
C GLY A 41 68.14 -33.55 30.96
N THR A 42 68.91 -32.47 31.12
CA THR A 42 68.35 -31.13 31.30
C THR A 42 67.68 -30.61 30.03
N ALA A 43 68.23 -30.88 28.85
CA ALA A 43 67.66 -30.46 27.57
C ALA A 43 66.34 -31.17 27.28
N LEU A 44 66.26 -32.48 27.52
CA LEU A 44 65.03 -33.27 27.39
C LEU A 44 63.95 -32.76 28.33
N ARG A 45 64.28 -32.49 29.60
CA ARG A 45 63.33 -31.93 30.57
C ARG A 45 62.80 -30.57 30.11
N ARG A 46 63.67 -29.65 29.66
CA ARG A 46 63.25 -28.35 29.12
C ARG A 46 62.41 -28.49 27.84
N ALA A 47 62.68 -29.49 27.01
CA ALA A 47 61.88 -29.77 25.82
C ALA A 47 60.49 -30.29 26.20
N GLY A 48 60.41 -31.21 27.17
CA GLY A 48 59.14 -31.70 27.73
C GLY A 48 58.30 -30.58 28.34
N GLU A 49 58.88 -29.76 29.22
CA GLU A 49 58.19 -28.62 29.84
C GLU A 49 57.63 -27.64 28.78
N ARG A 50 58.38 -27.39 27.70
CA ARG A 50 57.89 -26.55 26.59
C ARG A 50 56.77 -27.22 25.79
N ALA A 51 56.84 -28.53 25.57
CA ALA A 51 55.79 -29.27 24.89
C ALA A 51 54.50 -29.25 25.72
N ASP A 52 54.60 -29.52 27.02
CA ASP A 52 53.47 -29.50 27.95
C ASP A 52 52.80 -28.12 28.00
N LEU A 53 53.59 -27.04 28.03
CA LEU A 53 53.06 -25.68 27.98
C LEU A 53 52.36 -25.38 26.64
N ALA A 54 52.92 -25.83 25.52
CA ALA A 54 52.30 -25.65 24.21
C ALA A 54 50.98 -26.44 24.09
N GLU A 55 50.93 -27.66 24.63
CA GLU A 55 49.72 -28.48 24.67
C GLU A 55 48.62 -27.83 25.53
N GLN A 56 48.98 -27.28 26.69
CA GLN A 56 48.04 -26.56 27.55
C GLN A 56 47.49 -25.30 26.86
N GLN A 57 48.35 -24.53 26.18
CA GLN A 57 47.95 -23.36 25.41
C GLN A 57 46.98 -23.74 24.29
N LEU A 58 47.33 -24.76 23.48
CA LEU A 58 46.49 -25.24 22.40
C LEU A 58 45.14 -25.76 22.92
N SER A 59 45.15 -26.48 24.05
CA SER A 59 43.90 -26.96 24.68
C SER A 59 43.00 -25.78 25.07
N GLY A 60 43.57 -24.74 25.69
CA GLY A 60 42.83 -23.54 26.05
C GLY A 60 42.25 -22.80 24.84
N GLU A 61 43.03 -22.67 23.75
CA GLU A 61 42.56 -22.05 22.51
C GLU A 61 41.43 -22.87 21.84
N LEU A 62 41.54 -24.20 21.85
CA LEU A 62 40.50 -25.07 21.30
C LEU A 62 39.20 -25.02 22.11
N GLU A 63 39.31 -24.94 23.44
CA GLU A 63 38.14 -24.76 24.31
C GLU A 63 37.47 -23.41 24.06
N ALA A 64 38.25 -22.33 23.99
CA ALA A 64 37.74 -21.00 23.66
C ALA A 64 37.07 -20.97 22.27
N ALA A 65 37.68 -21.61 21.27
CA ALA A 65 37.10 -21.71 19.93
C ALA A 65 35.80 -22.51 19.90
N ARG A 66 35.70 -23.61 20.67
CA ARG A 66 34.46 -24.39 20.81
C ARG A 66 33.36 -23.59 21.48
N MET A 67 33.68 -22.84 22.53
CA MET A 67 32.73 -21.96 23.20
C MET A 67 32.22 -20.86 22.27
N ALA A 68 33.12 -20.16 21.57
CA ALA A 68 32.76 -19.13 20.61
C ALA A 68 31.89 -19.68 19.47
N ARG A 69 32.19 -20.90 18.99
CA ARG A 69 31.37 -21.59 18.00
C ARG A 69 29.97 -21.91 18.54
N ALA A 70 29.87 -22.44 19.75
CA ALA A 70 28.58 -22.76 20.37
C ALA A 70 27.72 -21.50 20.57
N GLU A 71 28.34 -20.38 20.97
CA GLU A 71 27.67 -19.08 21.08
C GLU A 71 27.17 -18.57 19.72
N ALA A 72 28.01 -18.65 18.68
CA ALA A 72 27.62 -18.26 17.33
C ALA A 72 26.49 -19.14 16.78
N GLU A 73 26.54 -20.45 16.99
CA GLU A 73 25.48 -21.37 16.58
C GLU A 73 24.16 -21.07 17.31
N ALA A 74 24.20 -20.74 18.61
CA ALA A 74 23.02 -20.32 19.37
C ALA A 74 22.46 -18.98 18.87
N ALA A 75 23.31 -18.02 18.53
CA ALA A 75 22.89 -16.74 17.94
C ALA A 75 22.22 -16.93 16.57
N ILE A 76 22.80 -17.78 15.71
CA ILE A 76 22.22 -18.12 14.40
C ILE A 76 20.86 -18.81 14.57
N ALA A 77 20.74 -19.75 15.51
CA ALA A 77 19.48 -20.43 15.77
C ALA A 77 18.39 -19.46 16.26
N THR A 78 18.76 -18.50 17.12
CA THR A 78 17.85 -17.46 17.62
C THR A 78 17.41 -16.53 16.50
N ALA A 79 18.36 -16.01 15.71
CA ALA A 79 18.04 -15.16 14.55
C ALA A 79 17.16 -15.90 13.52
N GLY A 80 17.38 -17.19 13.30
CA GLY A 80 16.55 -18.02 12.43
C GLY A 80 15.12 -18.16 12.95
N ALA A 81 14.94 -18.36 14.27
CA ALA A 81 13.63 -18.43 14.90
C ALA A 81 12.87 -17.10 14.81
N GLU A 82 13.55 -15.98 15.08
CA GLU A 82 12.98 -14.63 14.97
C GLU A 82 12.57 -14.31 13.53
N ALA A 83 13.43 -14.58 12.56
CA ALA A 83 13.11 -14.40 11.14
C ALA A 83 11.90 -15.23 10.72
N SER A 84 11.81 -16.49 11.17
CA SER A 84 10.66 -17.33 10.89
C SER A 84 9.37 -16.80 11.53
N ALA A 85 9.45 -16.27 12.76
CA ALA A 85 8.32 -15.65 13.44
C ALA A 85 7.82 -14.41 12.67
N ILE A 86 8.73 -13.51 12.28
CA ILE A 86 8.39 -12.30 11.49
C ILE A 86 7.71 -12.69 10.17
N LEU A 87 8.28 -13.65 9.43
CA LEU A 87 7.70 -14.09 8.15
C LEU A 87 6.32 -14.73 8.34
N SER A 88 6.12 -15.48 9.43
CA SER A 88 4.81 -16.06 9.73
C SER A 88 3.78 -15.00 10.10
N GLY A 89 4.16 -13.99 10.88
CA GLY A 89 3.32 -12.84 11.24
C GLY A 89 2.93 -12.03 10.01
N ALA A 90 3.91 -11.63 9.21
CA ALA A 90 3.68 -10.85 7.99
C ALA A 90 2.77 -11.59 6.98
N ARG A 91 2.91 -12.92 6.88
CA ARG A 91 2.02 -13.73 6.03
C ARG A 91 0.59 -13.77 6.56
N ALA A 92 0.42 -13.92 7.87
CA ALA A 92 -0.91 -13.90 8.49
C ALA A 92 -1.59 -12.54 8.30
N GLU A 93 -0.87 -11.45 8.56
CA GLU A 93 -1.36 -10.08 8.34
C GLU A 93 -1.74 -9.83 6.88
N ALA A 94 -0.91 -10.29 5.93
CA ALA A 94 -1.22 -10.16 4.50
C ALA A 94 -2.48 -10.95 4.11
N THR A 95 -2.68 -12.15 4.68
CA THR A 95 -3.90 -12.92 4.43
C THR A 95 -5.13 -12.24 5.03
N ASP A 96 -5.01 -11.65 6.21
CA ASP A 96 -6.10 -10.95 6.88
C ASP A 96 -6.46 -9.67 6.13
N LEU A 97 -5.47 -8.87 5.71
CA LEU A 97 -5.67 -7.68 4.88
C LEU A 97 -6.35 -8.02 3.56
N LYS A 98 -5.92 -9.10 2.89
CA LYS A 98 -6.58 -9.55 1.66
C LYS A 98 -8.03 -9.94 1.92
N ALA A 99 -8.31 -10.69 2.98
CA ALA A 99 -9.66 -11.08 3.33
C ALA A 99 -10.55 -9.87 3.66
N ALA A 100 -10.02 -8.89 4.39
CA ALA A 100 -10.71 -7.64 4.71
C ALA A 100 -11.01 -6.82 3.45
N ALA A 101 -10.01 -6.61 2.59
CA ALA A 101 -10.16 -5.90 1.33
C ALA A 101 -11.19 -6.58 0.40
N ASP A 102 -11.16 -7.91 0.31
CA ASP A 102 -12.15 -8.67 -0.46
C ASP A 102 -13.58 -8.45 0.04
N VAL A 103 -13.78 -8.39 1.36
CA VAL A 103 -15.10 -8.10 1.95
C VAL A 103 -15.52 -6.67 1.66
N GLU A 104 -14.62 -5.70 1.81
CA GLU A 104 -14.90 -4.29 1.52
C GLU A 104 -15.26 -4.07 0.05
N ILE A 105 -14.49 -4.63 -0.89
CA ILE A 105 -14.75 -4.55 -2.33
C ILE A 105 -16.12 -5.15 -2.66
N ARG A 106 -16.44 -6.35 -2.15
CA ARG A 106 -17.76 -6.96 -2.40
C ARG A 106 -18.89 -6.10 -1.84
N THR A 107 -18.70 -5.54 -0.66
CA THR A 107 -19.69 -4.67 -0.01
C THR A 107 -19.90 -3.38 -0.83
N ALA A 108 -18.81 -2.72 -1.25
CA ALA A 108 -18.87 -1.53 -2.09
C ALA A 108 -19.56 -1.79 -3.44
N ILE A 109 -19.26 -2.94 -4.08
CA ILE A 109 -19.94 -3.36 -5.31
C ILE A 109 -21.44 -3.55 -5.08
N GLN A 110 -21.82 -4.22 -3.98
CA GLN A 110 -23.22 -4.45 -3.66
C GLN A 110 -23.96 -3.14 -3.40
N VAL A 111 -23.39 -2.24 -2.59
CA VAL A 111 -23.94 -0.91 -2.32
C VAL A 111 -24.07 -0.08 -3.61
N GLY A 112 -23.05 -0.10 -4.47
CA GLY A 112 -23.11 0.58 -5.76
C GLY A 112 -24.20 0.02 -6.67
N ARG A 113 -24.37 -1.31 -6.69
CA ARG A 113 -25.40 -1.98 -7.47
C ARG A 113 -26.81 -1.63 -6.98
N THR A 114 -27.05 -1.67 -5.66
CA THR A 114 -28.36 -1.33 -5.11
C THR A 114 -28.71 0.12 -5.42
N ARG A 115 -27.76 1.04 -5.22
CA ARG A 115 -27.94 2.45 -5.55
C ARG A 115 -28.31 2.67 -7.02
N MET A 116 -27.61 2.02 -7.95
CA MET A 116 -27.89 2.14 -9.38
C MET A 116 -29.30 1.62 -9.74
N LEU A 117 -29.74 0.53 -9.11
CA LEU A 117 -31.09 0.00 -9.31
C LEU A 117 -32.16 0.96 -8.77
N ASP A 118 -31.91 1.56 -7.61
CA ASP A 118 -32.82 2.56 -7.02
C ASP A 118 -32.90 3.82 -7.89
N GLU A 119 -31.77 4.30 -8.42
CA GLU A 119 -31.71 5.43 -9.35
C GLU A 119 -32.47 5.13 -10.66
N VAL A 120 -32.31 3.92 -11.22
CA VAL A 120 -33.07 3.49 -12.41
C VAL A 120 -34.57 3.45 -12.12
N ALA A 121 -34.99 2.86 -11.01
CA ALA A 121 -36.40 2.82 -10.63
C ALA A 121 -36.99 4.23 -10.45
N SER A 122 -36.22 5.17 -9.87
CA SER A 122 -36.62 6.57 -9.75
C SER A 122 -36.80 7.23 -11.12
N MET A 123 -35.83 7.05 -12.03
CA MET A 123 -35.91 7.60 -13.39
C MET A 123 -37.09 7.01 -14.19
N GLU A 124 -37.39 5.72 -14.01
CA GLU A 124 -38.54 5.09 -14.64
C GLU A 124 -39.86 5.66 -14.12
N ALA A 125 -39.97 5.90 -12.80
CA ALA A 125 -41.14 6.55 -12.22
C ALA A 125 -41.31 7.99 -12.73
N GLU A 126 -40.22 8.77 -12.82
CA GLU A 126 -40.25 10.12 -13.40
C GLU A 126 -40.67 10.12 -14.87
N ARG A 127 -40.15 9.16 -15.66
CA ARG A 127 -40.54 8.97 -17.07
C ARG A 127 -42.03 8.67 -17.18
N ASP A 128 -42.57 7.79 -16.34
CA ASP A 128 -43.97 7.39 -16.40
C ASP A 128 -44.89 8.57 -16.05
N LEU A 129 -44.54 9.38 -15.05
CA LEU A 129 -45.22 10.63 -14.72
C LEU A 129 -45.17 11.65 -15.87
N LEU A 130 -44.01 11.77 -16.53
CA LEU A 130 -43.88 12.65 -17.69
C LEU A 130 -44.73 12.18 -18.87
N ALA A 131 -44.79 10.86 -19.11
CA ALA A 131 -45.61 10.27 -20.15
C ALA A 131 -47.11 10.53 -19.91
N GLU A 132 -47.58 10.36 -18.68
CA GLU A 132 -48.95 10.71 -18.27
C GLU A 132 -49.23 12.21 -18.49
N GLY A 133 -48.29 13.09 -18.11
CA GLY A 133 -48.41 14.53 -18.35
C GLY A 133 -48.50 14.88 -19.84
N ILE A 134 -47.74 14.20 -20.70
CA ILE A 134 -47.81 14.38 -22.16
C ILE A 134 -49.18 13.91 -22.68
N GLU A 135 -49.70 12.79 -22.21
CA GLU A 135 -51.00 12.27 -22.61
C GLU A 135 -52.12 13.26 -22.26
N VAL A 136 -52.17 13.71 -21.00
CA VAL A 136 -53.18 14.69 -20.53
C VAL A 136 -53.10 16.01 -21.31
N THR A 137 -51.89 16.50 -21.57
CA THR A 137 -51.73 17.75 -22.34
C THR A 137 -52.12 17.57 -23.81
N ALA A 138 -51.84 16.42 -24.42
CA ALA A 138 -52.29 16.09 -25.77
C ALA A 138 -53.82 16.03 -25.88
N GLU A 139 -54.49 15.41 -24.90
CA GLU A 139 -55.95 15.41 -24.80
C GLU A 139 -56.51 16.82 -24.66
N HIS A 140 -55.90 17.66 -23.81
CA HIS A 140 -56.33 19.05 -23.62
C HIS A 140 -56.21 19.85 -24.92
N VAL A 141 -55.11 19.68 -25.65
CA VAL A 141 -54.89 20.32 -26.96
C VAL A 141 -55.92 19.84 -27.99
N SER A 142 -56.21 18.54 -28.05
CA SER A 142 -57.25 18.00 -28.94
C SER A 142 -58.63 18.58 -28.61
N ALA A 143 -59.02 18.57 -27.34
CA ALA A 143 -60.30 19.14 -26.90
C ALA A 143 -60.40 20.65 -27.16
N HIS A 144 -59.28 21.38 -27.07
CA HIS A 144 -59.24 22.80 -27.43
C HIS A 144 -59.40 22.99 -28.95
N ARG A 145 -58.70 22.19 -29.76
CA ARG A 145 -58.84 22.19 -31.22
C ARG A 145 -60.27 21.91 -31.65
N ASP A 146 -60.92 20.90 -31.08
CA ASP A 146 -62.30 20.53 -31.42
C ASP A 146 -63.29 21.65 -31.09
N ARG A 147 -63.11 22.32 -29.94
CA ARG A 147 -63.88 23.52 -29.57
C ARG A 147 -63.69 24.66 -30.55
N LEU A 148 -62.44 24.92 -30.97
CA LEU A 148 -62.15 25.97 -31.98
C LEU A 148 -62.80 25.63 -33.33
N LEU A 149 -62.68 24.39 -33.79
CA LEU A 149 -63.32 23.95 -35.05
C LEU A 149 -64.84 24.08 -34.97
N LYS A 150 -65.44 23.72 -33.83
CA LYS A 150 -66.88 23.88 -33.64
C LYS A 150 -67.32 25.35 -33.66
N ALA A 151 -66.60 26.23 -32.95
CA ALA A 151 -66.87 27.66 -32.98
C ALA A 151 -66.76 28.26 -34.39
N VAL A 152 -65.78 27.80 -35.19
CA VAL A 152 -65.65 28.21 -36.60
C VAL A 152 -66.82 27.72 -37.45
N GLU A 153 -67.28 26.48 -37.26
CA GLU A 153 -68.45 25.94 -37.95
C GLU A 153 -69.73 26.72 -37.59
N ASP A 154 -69.93 27.02 -36.31
CA ASP A 154 -71.08 27.79 -35.84
C ASP A 154 -71.07 29.22 -36.41
N LEU A 155 -69.91 29.89 -36.44
CA LEU A 155 -69.75 31.19 -37.10
C LEU A 155 -70.06 31.12 -38.60
N ARG A 156 -69.63 30.05 -39.28
CA ARG A 156 -69.95 29.84 -40.71
C ARG A 156 -71.45 29.65 -40.92
N ALA A 157 -72.14 28.91 -40.04
CA ALA A 157 -73.58 28.72 -40.10
C ALA A 157 -74.32 30.05 -39.92
N VAL A 158 -73.89 30.90 -38.98
CA VAL A 158 -74.46 32.25 -38.78
C VAL A 158 -74.26 33.12 -40.04
N LEU A 159 -73.09 33.05 -40.69
CA LEU A 159 -72.85 33.80 -41.93
C LEU A 159 -73.76 33.33 -43.07
N LEU A 160 -73.97 32.02 -43.24
CA LEU A 160 -74.88 31.49 -44.26
C LEU A 160 -76.34 31.88 -43.99
N ASP A 161 -76.79 31.86 -42.74
CA ASP A 161 -78.14 32.30 -42.35
C ASP A 161 -78.36 33.81 -42.64
N VAL A 162 -77.32 34.63 -42.49
CA VAL A 162 -77.36 36.06 -42.89
C VAL A 162 -77.50 36.22 -44.40
N GLU A 163 -76.87 35.35 -45.20
CA GLU A 163 -76.98 35.36 -46.67
C GLU A 163 -78.34 34.84 -47.19
N GLU A 164 -79.00 33.93 -46.46
CA GLU A 164 -80.32 33.38 -46.82
C GLU A 164 -81.50 34.25 -46.35
N ARG A 165 -81.23 35.31 -45.59
CA ARG A 165 -82.25 36.26 -45.13
C ARG A 165 -82.79 37.07 -46.32
N PRO A 166 -84.10 37.00 -46.66
CA PRO A 166 -84.64 37.85 -47.70
C PRO A 166 -84.51 39.31 -47.29
N ASP A 167 -84.14 40.17 -48.25
CA ASP A 167 -83.95 41.61 -48.10
C ASP A 167 -85.12 42.23 -47.32
N LEU A 168 -84.95 42.42 -46.01
CA LEU A 168 -85.86 43.23 -45.23
C LEU A 168 -85.51 44.68 -45.51
N VAL A 169 -86.35 45.28 -46.34
CA VAL A 169 -86.65 46.70 -46.49
C VAL A 169 -86.01 47.58 -45.39
N ARG A 170 -85.16 48.51 -45.83
CA ARG A 170 -84.65 49.66 -45.07
C ARG A 170 -85.76 50.42 -44.33
N GLU A 171 -85.50 50.79 -43.06
CA GLU A 171 -85.59 52.15 -42.50
C GLU A 171 -85.50 52.13 -40.94
N PRO A 172 -85.21 53.26 -40.24
CA PRO A 172 -84.15 54.25 -40.44
C PRO A 172 -83.25 54.40 -39.20
N THR A 173 -82.11 55.04 -39.39
CA THR A 173 -81.13 55.46 -38.37
C THR A 173 -81.72 56.35 -37.26
N PRO A 174 -81.50 56.05 -35.97
CA PRO A 174 -81.51 57.05 -34.92
C PRO A 174 -80.10 57.64 -34.71
N ALA A 175 -80.05 58.97 -34.68
CA ALA A 175 -78.86 59.80 -34.43
C ALA A 175 -78.40 59.72 -32.95
N PRO A 176 -77.15 60.13 -32.65
CA PRO A 176 -76.39 59.64 -31.50
C PRO A 176 -76.72 60.40 -30.20
N THR A 177 -76.72 59.68 -29.07
CA THR A 177 -76.67 60.29 -27.73
C THR A 177 -75.42 59.80 -26.99
N ARG A 178 -74.59 60.78 -26.62
CA ARG A 178 -73.31 60.68 -25.92
C ARG A 178 -73.46 60.10 -24.51
N PRO A 179 -72.63 59.15 -24.05
CA PRO A 179 -72.59 58.78 -22.64
C PRO A 179 -71.66 59.69 -21.83
N ALA A 180 -72.10 60.02 -20.62
CA ALA A 180 -71.32 60.64 -19.56
C ALA A 180 -70.52 59.56 -18.79
N ALA A 181 -69.46 60.04 -18.13
CA ALA A 181 -68.40 59.28 -17.47
C ALA A 181 -68.81 58.44 -16.25
N GLY A 182 -68.00 57.43 -15.96
CA GLY A 182 -67.96 56.74 -14.66
C GLY A 182 -67.15 55.45 -14.68
N SER A 183 -65.87 55.51 -14.28
CA SER A 183 -65.04 54.35 -13.90
C SER A 183 -65.52 53.78 -12.54
N PRO A 184 -65.15 52.54 -12.14
CA PRO A 184 -63.81 52.35 -11.56
C PRO A 184 -63.10 51.05 -11.95
N GLU A 185 -61.83 51.06 -11.57
CA GLU A 185 -60.77 50.07 -11.71
C GLU A 185 -61.13 48.67 -11.20
N THR A 186 -60.52 47.65 -11.80
CA THR A 186 -60.08 46.48 -11.03
C THR A 186 -58.73 46.02 -11.58
N ILE A 187 -57.72 46.31 -10.77
CA ILE A 187 -56.36 45.82 -10.86
C ILE A 187 -56.39 44.31 -10.61
N VAL A 188 -55.88 43.51 -11.54
CA VAL A 188 -55.33 42.19 -11.21
C VAL A 188 -53.88 42.18 -11.62
N ASP A 189 -53.07 42.38 -10.58
CA ASP A 189 -51.66 42.12 -10.48
C ASP A 189 -51.39 40.62 -10.71
N GLN A 190 -50.41 40.31 -11.56
CA GLN A 190 -49.49 39.19 -11.32
C GLN A 190 -48.22 39.35 -12.16
N ALA A 191 -47.30 40.11 -11.57
CA ALA A 191 -45.88 39.79 -11.41
C ALA A 191 -45.15 39.08 -12.58
N SER A 192 -44.32 39.87 -13.25
CA SER A 192 -43.01 39.43 -13.71
C SER A 192 -42.23 38.78 -12.55
N ALA A 193 -41.79 37.53 -12.71
CA ALA A 193 -40.67 36.99 -11.95
C ALA A 193 -39.91 35.91 -12.73
N ALA A 194 -38.70 36.31 -13.15
CA ALA A 194 -37.49 35.50 -13.25
C ALA A 194 -37.46 34.34 -14.26
N VAL A 195 -36.92 34.63 -15.45
CA VAL A 195 -35.94 33.75 -16.09
C VAL A 195 -34.79 33.58 -15.10
N THR A 196 -34.73 32.45 -14.40
CA THR A 196 -33.60 32.11 -13.55
C THR A 196 -32.36 31.96 -14.44
N ARG A 197 -31.46 32.93 -14.38
CA ARG A 197 -30.09 32.77 -14.87
C ARG A 197 -29.50 31.55 -14.17
N LEU A 198 -28.91 30.63 -14.96
CA LEU A 198 -28.02 29.60 -14.45
C LEU A 198 -26.97 30.27 -13.55
N HIS A 199 -26.98 29.93 -12.26
CA HIS A 199 -25.87 30.26 -11.38
C HIS A 199 -24.61 29.52 -11.87
N PRO A 200 -23.44 30.17 -11.92
CA PRO A 200 -22.20 29.42 -11.93
C PRO A 200 -22.08 28.69 -10.58
N VAL A 201 -21.86 27.37 -10.64
CA VAL A 201 -21.53 26.56 -9.47
C VAL A 201 -20.25 27.15 -8.86
N ALA A 202 -20.38 27.65 -7.63
CA ALA A 202 -19.22 27.99 -6.82
C ALA A 202 -18.47 26.69 -6.49
N THR A 203 -17.17 26.71 -6.78
CA THR A 203 -16.19 25.73 -6.33
C THR A 203 -16.26 25.59 -4.82
N MET A 204 -16.94 24.56 -4.33
CA MET A 204 -16.79 24.14 -2.95
C MET A 204 -15.50 23.34 -2.87
N GLY A 205 -14.46 23.99 -2.36
CA GLY A 205 -13.26 23.33 -1.89
C GLY A 205 -13.63 22.32 -0.80
N GLY A 206 -13.56 21.03 -1.14
CA GLY A 206 -13.17 19.99 -0.21
C GLY A 206 -11.67 19.84 -0.34
N GLY A 207 -10.92 20.26 0.68
CA GLY A 207 -9.48 20.13 0.71
C GLY A 207 -9.05 18.67 0.60
N VAL A 208 -8.35 18.36 -0.48
CA VAL A 208 -7.31 17.33 -0.45
C VAL A 208 -6.01 18.12 -0.35
N GLY A 209 -5.47 18.20 0.86
CA GLY A 209 -4.10 18.63 1.08
C GLY A 209 -3.17 17.61 0.43
N GLY A 210 -2.84 17.85 -0.82
CA GLY A 210 -1.64 17.32 -1.43
C GLY A 210 -0.54 18.34 -1.19
N ASP A 211 0.23 18.16 -0.12
CA ASP A 211 1.51 18.85 0.01
C ASP A 211 2.38 18.39 -1.17
N GLU A 212 2.50 19.24 -2.19
CA GLU A 212 3.47 19.09 -3.30
C GLU A 212 4.92 19.35 -2.82
N TYR A 213 5.18 19.25 -1.52
CA TYR A 213 6.49 19.40 -0.89
C TYR A 213 6.85 18.20 -0.01
N ASP A 214 6.65 16.97 -0.51
CA ASP A 214 7.22 15.78 0.16
C ASP A 214 7.65 14.66 -0.80
N MET A 215 7.89 14.98 -2.08
CA MET A 215 8.52 14.04 -3.02
C MET A 215 10.06 14.10 -2.97
N ASP A 216 10.63 15.19 -2.46
CA ASP A 216 12.09 15.38 -2.38
C ASP A 216 12.70 14.77 -1.11
N ALA A 217 11.91 14.45 -0.08
CA ALA A 217 12.38 13.78 1.14
C ALA A 217 12.42 12.25 1.01
N PHE A 218 11.61 11.66 0.12
CA PHE A 218 11.53 10.21 -0.06
C PHE A 218 12.74 9.61 -0.80
N PHE A 219 13.46 10.41 -1.60
CA PHE A 219 14.66 9.98 -2.33
C PHE A 219 15.98 10.36 -1.65
N ALA A 220 15.94 11.02 -0.50
CA ALA A 220 17.14 11.58 0.15
C ALA A 220 17.76 10.69 1.24
N ASP A 221 17.19 9.53 1.57
CA ASP A 221 17.70 8.63 2.63
C ASP A 221 17.94 7.18 2.15
N ASP A 222 18.41 7.02 0.92
CA ASP A 222 19.09 5.78 0.53
C ASP A 222 20.54 6.08 0.09
N GLY A 223 21.46 5.85 1.03
CA GLY A 223 22.85 5.56 0.74
C GLY A 223 23.83 6.73 0.74
N SER A 224 24.51 6.94 1.87
CA SER A 224 25.94 6.58 2.00
C SER A 224 26.47 6.67 3.42
#